data_AF-K9ZLA1-F1
#
_entry.id   AF-K9ZLA1-F1
#
_cell.length_a   1.000
_cell.length_b   1.000
_cell.length_c   1.000
_cell.angle_alpha   90.00
_cell.angle_beta   90.00
_cell.angle_gamma   90.00
#
_symmetry.space_group_name_H-M   'P 1'
#
loop_
_entity.id
_entity.type
_entity.pdbx_description
1 polymer ?
#
loop_
_entity_poly.entity_id
_entity_poly.type
_entity_poly.pdbx_seq_one_letter_code
_entity_poly.pdbx_strand_id
1 'polypeptide(L)'
;MTQEFPIGSKVRVVALPPYVKTADPMPMLRPPEVISIAEEGIILDRRPGGYWVVRFTRGAFLIDSQYIESTENPIESQPESK
;
A
#
# COMPACT_ATOMS: atom_id res chain seq x y z
N MET A 1 -2.40 15.16 3.89
CA MET A 1 -3.34 14.26 4.58
C MET A 1 -2.65 12.91 4.66
N THR A 2 -2.31 12.44 5.85
CA THR A 2 -1.69 11.12 6.02
C THR A 2 -2.80 10.09 5.83
N GLN A 3 -2.79 9.34 4.73
CA GLN A 3 -3.69 8.19 4.59
C GLN A 3 -3.18 7.09 5.51
N GLU A 4 -4.06 6.63 6.39
CA GLU A 4 -3.78 5.57 7.35
C GLU A 4 -4.51 4.30 6.93
N PHE A 5 -3.77 3.22 6.74
CA PHE A 5 -4.31 1.92 6.37
C PHE A 5 -4.30 0.99 7.59
N PRO A 6 -5.42 0.32 7.91
CA PRO A 6 -5.40 -0.72 8.94
C PRO A 6 -4.46 -1.86 8.56
N ILE A 7 -3.76 -2.43 9.54
CA ILE A 7 -2.98 -3.65 9.33
C ILE A 7 -3.96 -4.80 9.00
N GLY A 8 -3.67 -5.54 7.94
CA GLY A 8 -4.54 -6.58 7.40
C GLY A 8 -5.51 -6.10 6.32
N SER A 9 -5.66 -4.79 6.12
CA SER A 9 -6.51 -4.27 5.05
C SER A 9 -5.89 -4.48 3.67
N LYS A 10 -6.79 -4.62 2.69
CA LYS A 10 -6.40 -4.69 1.28
C LYS A 10 -6.25 -3.30 0.70
N VAL A 11 -5.16 -3.11 -0.03
CA VAL A 11 -4.84 -1.90 -0.77
C VAL A 11 -4.53 -2.24 -2.21
N ARG A 12 -4.70 -1.27 -3.10
CA ARG A 12 -4.42 -1.39 -4.53
C ARG A 12 -3.39 -0.35 -4.95
N VAL A 13 -2.47 -0.74 -5.82
CA VAL A 13 -1.49 0.18 -6.40
C VAL A 13 -2.18 1.11 -7.42
N VAL A 14 -2.15 2.42 -7.16
CA VAL A 14 -2.69 3.45 -8.07
C VAL A 14 -1.64 4.08 -8.96
N ALA A 15 -0.38 4.06 -8.53
CA ALA A 15 0.75 4.62 -9.25
C ALA A 15 2.02 3.81 -8.96
N LEU A 16 2.91 3.69 -9.94
CA LEU A 16 4.19 3.02 -9.75
C LEU A 16 5.24 4.02 -9.25
N PRO A 17 5.83 3.83 -8.06
CA PRO A 17 6.99 4.59 -7.63
C PRO A 17 8.19 4.29 -8.52
N PRO A 18 9.17 5.22 -8.65
CA PRO A 18 10.35 4.99 -9.48
C PRO A 18 11.22 3.82 -9.00
N TYR A 19 11.22 3.55 -7.69
CA TYR A 19 11.88 2.40 -7.06
C TYR A 19 11.12 2.01 -5.80
N VAL A 20 11.16 0.72 -5.46
CA VAL A 20 10.61 0.19 -4.20
C VAL A 20 11.69 -0.50 -3.39
N LYS A 21 11.54 -0.50 -2.07
CA LYS A 21 12.42 -1.28 -1.17
C LYS A 21 11.71 -2.55 -0.72
N THR A 22 12.44 -3.66 -0.63
CA THR A 22 11.90 -4.87 0.01
C THR A 22 11.75 -4.66 1.53
N ALA A 23 10.79 -5.37 2.13
CA ALA A 23 10.55 -5.33 3.57
C ALA A 23 11.35 -6.39 4.36
N ASP A 24 12.29 -7.05 3.71
CA ASP A 24 13.23 -8.02 4.31
C ASP A 24 14.15 -7.37 5.36
N PRO A 25 14.77 -8.18 6.26
CA PRO A 25 15.75 -7.72 7.23
C PRO A 25 16.90 -6.93 6.61
N MET A 26 17.23 -7.21 5.33
CA MET A 26 18.17 -6.45 4.53
C MET A 26 17.43 -5.81 3.34
N PRO A 27 16.95 -4.55 3.48
CA PRO A 27 16.16 -3.89 2.44
C PRO A 27 16.97 -3.68 1.17
N MET A 28 16.43 -4.13 0.03
CA MET A 28 17.04 -3.95 -1.28
C MET A 28 16.16 -3.06 -2.15
N LEU A 29 16.78 -2.15 -2.91
CA LEU A 29 16.10 -1.38 -3.95
C LEU A 29 15.79 -2.30 -5.13
N ARG A 30 14.55 -2.25 -5.58
CA ARG A 30 14.04 -2.99 -6.73
C ARG A 30 13.37 -2.01 -7.71
N PRO A 31 13.40 -2.32 -9.02
CA PRO A 31 12.66 -1.56 -10.01
C PRO A 31 11.14 -1.72 -9.80
N PRO A 32 10.32 -0.81 -10.33
CA PRO A 32 8.86 -0.84 -10.17
C PRO A 32 8.22 -2.08 -10.78
N GLU A 33 8.88 -2.74 -11.74
CA GLU A 33 8.39 -3.93 -12.44
C GLU A 33 8.07 -5.13 -11.53
N VAL A 34 8.44 -5.06 -10.24
CA VAL A 34 8.08 -6.06 -9.23
C VAL A 34 6.65 -5.93 -8.72
N ILE A 35 5.98 -4.81 -8.98
CA ILE A 35 4.57 -4.56 -8.68
C ILE A 35 3.87 -4.02 -9.94
N SER A 36 2.56 -4.23 -10.03
CA SER A 36 1.77 -3.78 -11.18
C SER A 36 0.76 -2.70 -10.77
N ILE A 37 0.41 -1.79 -11.70
CA ILE A 37 -0.75 -0.92 -11.50
C ILE A 37 -2.00 -1.79 -11.33
N ALA A 38 -2.89 -1.36 -10.43
CA ALA A 38 -4.09 -2.08 -10.01
C ALA A 38 -3.83 -3.42 -9.29
N GLU A 39 -2.57 -3.73 -8.97
CA GLU A 39 -2.23 -4.91 -8.16
C GLU A 39 -2.70 -4.71 -6.73
N GLU A 40 -3.39 -5.72 -6.20
CA GLU A 40 -3.89 -5.72 -4.84
C GLU A 40 -2.85 -6.36 -3.90
N GLY A 41 -2.62 -5.71 -2.77
CA GLY A 41 -1.73 -6.16 -1.72
C GLY A 41 -2.38 -6.03 -0.34
N ILE A 42 -1.74 -6.63 0.66
CA ILE A 42 -2.21 -6.60 2.05
C ILE A 42 -1.22 -5.81 2.89
N ILE A 43 -1.71 -4.89 3.70
CA ILE A 43 -0.89 -4.17 4.68
C ILE A 43 -0.45 -5.13 5.78
N LEU A 44 0.85 -5.32 5.93
CA LEU A 44 1.42 -6.13 7.00
C LEU A 44 1.84 -5.30 8.21
N ASP A 45 2.38 -4.10 7.97
CA ASP A 45 2.96 -3.27 9.02
C ASP A 45 3.15 -1.83 8.55
N ARG A 46 3.35 -0.90 9.49
CA ARG A 46 3.67 0.51 9.22
C ARG A 46 5.04 0.85 9.79
N ARG A 47 5.97 1.25 8.93
CA ARG A 47 7.30 1.69 9.37
C ARG A 47 7.30 3.17 9.75
N PRO A 48 8.13 3.58 10.73
CA PRO A 48 8.38 4.98 11.00
C PRO A 48 8.87 5.69 9.74
N GLY A 49 8.33 6.87 9.46
CA GLY A 49 8.61 7.63 8.23
C GLY A 49 7.51 7.56 7.16
N GLY A 50 6.36 6.94 7.44
CA GLY A 50 5.19 6.98 6.56
C GLY A 50 5.13 5.86 5.51
N TYR A 51 6.04 4.89 5.58
CA TYR A 51 6.06 3.74 4.68
C TYR A 51 5.20 2.60 5.21
N TRP A 52 4.45 1.98 4.31
CA TRP A 52 3.62 0.82 4.55
C TRP A 52 4.32 -0.41 4.01
N VAL A 53 4.39 -1.47 4.82
CA VAL A 53 4.81 -2.79 4.35
C VAL A 53 3.60 -3.44 3.70
N VAL A 54 3.62 -3.54 2.38
CA VAL A 54 2.55 -4.16 1.59
C VAL A 54 3.04 -5.48 1.03
N ARG A 55 2.30 -6.57 1.28
CA ARG A 55 2.57 -7.87 0.67
C ARG A 55 1.77 -8.02 -0.62
N PHE A 56 2.51 -8.11 -1.71
CA PHE A 56 2.02 -8.43 -3.04
C PHE A 56 2.35 -9.88 -3.41
N THR A 57 1.95 -10.31 -4.60
CA THR A 57 2.21 -11.67 -5.11
C THR A 57 3.71 -11.97 -5.20
N ARG A 58 4.54 -10.98 -5.55
CA ARG A 58 5.99 -11.15 -5.72
C ARG A 58 6.81 -10.97 -4.44
N GLY A 59 6.20 -10.54 -3.34
CA GLY A 59 6.91 -10.30 -2.08
C GLY A 59 6.33 -9.13 -1.28
N ALA A 60 7.03 -8.75 -0.22
CA ALA A 60 6.66 -7.61 0.61
C ALA A 60 7.57 -6.40 0.35
N PHE A 61 6.96 -5.24 0.16
CA PHE A 61 7.65 -4.01 -0.23
C PHE A 61 7.20 -2.83 0.63
N LEU A 62 8.09 -1.86 0.78
CA LEU A 62 7.83 -0.58 1.43
C LEU A 62 7.23 0.37 0.39
N ILE A 63 5.99 0.78 0.61
CA ILE A 63 5.22 1.65 -0.29
C ILE A 63 4.74 2.88 0.48
N ASP A 64 4.84 4.05 -0.13
CA ASP A 64 4.27 5.27 0.43
C ASP A 64 2.76 5.36 0.14
N SER A 65 2.02 5.98 1.04
CA SER A 65 0.55 6.15 0.92
C SER A 65 0.09 6.84 -0.37
N GLN A 66 0.95 7.59 -1.07
CA GLN A 66 0.61 8.23 -2.35
C GLN A 66 0.48 7.24 -3.52
N TYR A 67 1.06 6.03 -3.40
CA TYR A 67 1.10 5.04 -4.48
C TYR A 67 0.04 3.94 -4.32
N ILE A 68 -0.68 3.93 -3.20
CA ILE A 68 -1.68 2.92 -2.87
C ILE A 68 -2.98 3.55 -2.39
N GLU A 69 -4.10 2.88 -2.64
CA GLU A 69 -5.42 3.23 -2.13
C GLU A 69 -6.06 2.05 -1.41
N SER A 70 -6.95 2.29 -0.45
CA SER A 70 -7.74 1.23 0.17
C SER A 70 -8.72 0.62 -0.82
N THR A 71 -8.72 -0.71 -1.00
CA THR A 71 -9.76 -1.40 -1.78
C THR A 71 -11.00 -1.70 -0.96
N GLU A 72 -10.86 -1.68 0.37
CA GLU A 72 -12.02 -1.49 1.24
C GLU A 72 -12.54 -0.09 0.95
N ASN A 73 -13.47 -0.02 0.00
CA ASN A 73 -14.35 1.10 -0.18
C ASN A 73 -14.80 1.51 1.23
N PRO A 74 -14.59 2.76 1.70
CA PRO A 74 -15.52 3.25 2.68
C PRO A 74 -16.86 3.14 1.95
N ILE A 75 -17.66 2.14 2.32
CA ILE A 75 -19.07 2.16 1.97
C ILE A 75 -19.49 3.52 2.48
N GLU A 76 -19.72 4.39 1.51
CA GLU A 76 -20.45 5.63 1.58
C GLU A 76 -21.12 5.73 2.94
N SER A 77 -20.53 6.49 3.87
CA SER A 77 -21.28 6.94 5.03
C SER A 77 -22.34 7.85 4.43
N GLN A 78 -23.48 7.26 4.07
CA GLN A 78 -24.66 7.96 3.64
C GLN A 78 -24.89 9.08 4.65
N PRO A 79 -24.84 10.37 4.27
CA PRO A 79 -25.56 11.34 5.05
C PRO A 79 -27.03 11.05 4.75
N GLU A 80 -27.68 10.26 5.60
CA GLU A 80 -29.12 10.35 5.81
C GLU A 80 -29.44 11.82 6.08
N SER A 81 -29.76 12.56 5.03
CA SER A 81 -30.39 13.88 5.13
C SER A 81 -31.89 13.67 5.07
N LYS A 82 -32.44 13.49 6.26
CA LYS A 82 -33.70 14.03 6.80
C LYS A 82 -34.98 13.95 5.98
#